data_AF-A0A929VG76-F1
#
_entry.id   AF-A0A929VG76-F1
#
_cell.length_a   1.000
_cell.length_b   1.000
_cell.length_c   1.000
_cell.angle_alpha   90.00
_cell.angle_beta   90.00
_cell.angle_gamma   90.00
#
_symmetry.space_group_name_H-M   'P 1'
#
loop_
_entity.id
_entity.type
_entity.pdbx_description
1 polymer ?
#
loop_
_entity_poly.entity_id
_entity_poly.type
_entity_poly.pdbx_seq_one_letter_code
_entity_poly.pdbx_strand_id
1 'polypeptide(L)'
;MKVNGVFRKISERNWKILLILMVCVFSVIVYISMSVVYWREVDESIVKSQLLAKDVLVKLQSDDFSHNTIYQVKESLDNTTNCKGNFLFNWQSSFIESIKPKMNKCTLESDRLSRQKEAVYSLVHQMDKESNLSTILAEATNKLHNIKNTEYHKCKQIWREVIESTNKISEISGSGIANSVISKSQKLITAYDKLEKYDNEQNFKLYNSAMDEVAQIYSEIVGLQIQAIKEYDEKVSDLIKSYKV
;
A
#
# COMPACT_ATOMS: atom_id res chain seq x y z
N MET A 1 -39.61 -79.73 8.48
CA MET A 1 -39.94 -78.45 9.14
C MET A 1 -38.83 -77.44 8.87
N LYS A 2 -39.18 -76.31 8.25
CA LYS A 2 -38.28 -75.21 7.90
C LYS A 2 -37.94 -74.39 9.14
N VAL A 3 -36.71 -74.48 9.64
CA VAL A 3 -36.17 -73.57 10.66
C VAL A 3 -34.88 -72.94 10.12
N ASN A 4 -34.98 -72.18 9.02
CA ASN A 4 -33.84 -71.46 8.45
C ASN A 4 -34.20 -70.06 7.92
N GLY A 5 -35.33 -69.48 8.38
CA GLY A 5 -35.87 -68.23 7.82
C GLY A 5 -35.78 -66.99 8.70
N VAL A 6 -35.59 -67.13 10.02
CA VAL A 6 -35.81 -65.99 10.95
C VAL A 6 -34.49 -65.36 11.43
N PHE A 7 -33.40 -66.13 11.55
CA PHE A 7 -32.10 -65.60 12.00
C PHE A 7 -31.29 -64.87 10.91
N ARG A 8 -31.57 -65.10 9.62
CA ARG A 8 -30.79 -64.50 8.52
C ARG A 8 -31.15 -63.03 8.25
N LYS A 9 -32.37 -62.60 8.62
CA LYS A 9 -32.88 -61.25 8.33
C LYS A 9 -32.53 -60.22 9.42
N ILE A 10 -32.29 -60.68 10.65
CA ILE A 10 -31.83 -59.84 11.78
C ILE A 10 -30.32 -59.59 11.69
N SER A 11 -29.52 -60.52 11.12
CA SER A 11 -28.07 -60.35 11.01
C SER A 11 -27.66 -59.31 9.96
N GLU A 12 -28.27 -59.28 8.77
CA GLU A 12 -27.95 -58.29 7.73
C GLU A 12 -28.37 -56.86 8.10
N ARG A 13 -29.55 -56.70 8.72
CA ARG A 13 -30.04 -55.37 9.14
C ARG A 13 -29.18 -54.80 10.26
N ASN A 14 -28.78 -55.62 11.23
CA ASN A 14 -27.89 -55.20 12.32
C ASN A 14 -26.46 -54.91 11.81
N TRP A 15 -25.95 -55.68 10.84
CA TRP A 15 -24.65 -55.41 10.20
C TRP A 15 -24.65 -54.10 9.41
N LYS A 16 -25.73 -53.80 8.68
CA LYS A 16 -25.89 -52.52 7.97
C LYS A 16 -25.94 -51.34 8.95
N ILE A 17 -26.66 -51.49 10.07
CA ILE A 17 -26.70 -50.46 11.13
C ILE A 17 -25.32 -50.27 11.76
N LEU A 18 -24.58 -51.36 12.03
CA LEU A 18 -23.22 -51.30 12.57
C LEU A 18 -22.25 -50.60 11.61
N LEU A 19 -22.32 -50.92 10.31
CA LEU A 19 -21.52 -50.26 9.27
C LEU A 19 -21.83 -48.77 9.18
N ILE A 20 -23.10 -48.39 9.20
CA ILE A 20 -23.52 -46.98 9.20
C ILE A 20 -22.97 -46.26 10.44
N LEU A 21 -23.10 -46.86 11.63
CA LEU A 21 -22.54 -46.30 12.87
C LEU A 21 -21.02 -46.16 12.80
N MET A 22 -20.32 -47.15 12.24
CA MET A 22 -18.86 -47.11 12.10
C MET A 22 -18.42 -45.99 11.15
N VAL A 23 -19.11 -45.81 10.03
CA VAL A 23 -18.88 -44.70 9.09
C VAL A 23 -19.17 -43.35 9.75
N CYS A 24 -20.26 -43.24 10.52
CA CYS A 24 -20.58 -42.03 11.27
C CYS A 24 -19.48 -41.70 12.30
N VAL A 25 -19.05 -42.67 13.11
CA VAL A 25 -17.98 -42.47 14.09
C VAL A 25 -16.66 -42.09 13.41
N PHE A 26 -16.30 -42.77 12.31
CA PHE A 26 -15.09 -42.44 11.55
C PHE A 26 -15.16 -41.01 10.97
N SER A 27 -16.30 -40.61 10.42
CA SER A 27 -16.49 -39.25 9.90
C SER A 27 -16.36 -38.17 10.98
N VAL A 28 -16.85 -38.45 12.21
CA VAL A 28 -16.69 -37.56 13.37
C VAL A 28 -15.22 -37.46 13.79
N ILE A 29 -14.48 -38.57 13.79
CA ILE A 29 -13.04 -38.57 14.14
C ILE A 29 -12.22 -37.77 13.12
N VAL A 30 -12.47 -37.99 11.82
CA VAL A 30 -11.81 -37.23 10.74
C VAL A 30 -12.13 -35.74 10.87
N TYR A 31 -13.39 -35.40 11.16
CA TYR A 31 -13.82 -34.03 11.39
C TYR A 31 -13.13 -33.37 12.59
N ILE A 32 -13.06 -34.05 13.74
CA ILE A 32 -12.35 -33.53 14.93
C ILE A 32 -10.87 -33.31 14.60
N SER A 33 -10.25 -34.26 13.92
CA SER A 33 -8.82 -34.19 13.55
C SER A 33 -8.53 -33.00 12.63
N MET A 34 -9.32 -32.82 11.57
CA MET A 34 -9.21 -31.67 10.66
C MET A 34 -9.48 -30.35 11.38
N SER A 35 -10.45 -30.32 12.30
CA SER A 35 -10.77 -29.13 13.08
C SER A 35 -9.59 -28.73 13.98
N VAL A 36 -8.96 -29.68 14.69
CA VAL A 36 -7.82 -29.41 15.58
C VAL A 36 -6.61 -28.87 14.81
N VAL A 37 -6.28 -29.47 13.67
CA VAL A 37 -5.16 -29.01 12.82
C VAL A 37 -5.40 -27.58 12.36
N TYR A 38 -6.60 -27.28 11.86
CA TYR A 38 -6.94 -25.95 11.38
C TYR A 38 -6.99 -24.90 12.52
N TRP A 39 -7.48 -25.26 13.71
CA TRP A 39 -7.45 -24.35 14.86
C TRP A 39 -6.03 -24.01 15.31
N ARG A 40 -5.09 -24.96 15.16
CA ARG A 40 -3.66 -24.69 15.38
C ARG A 40 -3.12 -23.70 14.35
N GLU A 41 -3.48 -23.86 13.07
CA GLU A 41 -3.11 -22.91 12.01
C GLU A 41 -3.68 -21.51 12.26
N VAL A 42 -4.92 -21.41 12.76
CA VAL A 42 -5.56 -20.15 13.16
C VAL A 42 -4.82 -19.48 14.32
N ASP A 43 -4.52 -20.21 15.39
CA ASP A 43 -3.77 -19.66 16.52
C ASP A 43 -2.36 -19.23 16.08
N GLU A 44 -1.68 -20.01 15.22
CA GLU A 44 -0.39 -19.65 14.65
C GLU A 44 -0.46 -18.40 13.76
N SER A 45 -1.51 -18.25 12.95
CA SER A 45 -1.76 -17.07 12.12
C SER A 45 -1.95 -15.80 12.96
N ILE A 46 -2.69 -15.89 14.08
CA ILE A 46 -2.88 -14.77 15.01
C ILE A 46 -1.52 -14.36 15.61
N VAL A 47 -0.74 -15.33 16.10
CA VAL A 47 0.58 -15.03 16.68
C VAL A 47 1.52 -14.42 15.64
N LYS A 48 1.56 -14.96 14.42
CA LYS A 48 2.36 -14.40 13.32
C LYS A 48 1.96 -12.97 12.98
N SER A 49 0.66 -12.69 12.88
CA SER A 49 0.15 -11.32 12.64
C SER A 49 0.59 -10.35 13.74
N GLN A 50 0.48 -10.74 15.00
CA GLN A 50 0.88 -9.91 16.14
C GLN A 50 2.39 -9.67 16.21
N LEU A 51 3.20 -10.70 15.93
CA LEU A 51 4.66 -10.57 15.86
C LEU A 51 5.08 -9.66 14.70
N LEU A 52 4.45 -9.83 13.53
CA LEU A 52 4.74 -8.99 12.37
C LEU A 52 4.35 -7.53 12.63
N ALA A 53 3.20 -7.27 13.26
CA ALA A 53 2.82 -5.92 13.64
C ALA A 53 3.83 -5.28 14.61
N LYS A 54 4.40 -6.05 15.54
CA LYS A 54 5.47 -5.56 16.43
C LYS A 54 6.78 -5.29 15.68
N ASP A 55 7.19 -6.20 14.79
CA ASP A 55 8.40 -6.03 13.99
C ASP A 55 8.31 -4.80 13.08
N VAL A 56 7.17 -4.61 12.42
CA VAL A 56 6.90 -3.42 11.60
C VAL A 56 6.92 -2.15 12.45
N LEU A 57 6.30 -2.16 13.63
CA LEU A 57 6.33 -1.01 14.53
C LEU A 57 7.77 -0.64 14.94
N VAL A 58 8.60 -1.63 15.29
CA VAL A 58 10.02 -1.39 15.64
C VAL A 58 10.77 -0.78 14.45
N LYS A 59 10.57 -1.32 13.23
CA LYS A 59 11.18 -0.79 12.01
C LYS A 59 10.73 0.62 11.66
N LEU A 60 9.46 0.96 11.88
CA LEU A 60 8.92 2.30 11.63
C LEU A 60 9.40 3.33 12.68
N GLN A 61 9.75 2.89 13.89
CA GLN A 61 10.21 3.75 14.97
C GLN A 61 11.73 3.87 15.06
N SER A 62 12.49 3.19 14.18
CA SER A 62 13.94 3.27 14.20
C SER A 62 14.42 4.66 13.78
N ASP A 63 15.42 5.20 14.46
CA ASP A 63 16.03 6.49 14.11
C ASP A 63 16.66 6.48 12.70
N ASP A 64 17.06 5.31 12.19
CA ASP A 64 17.58 5.09 10.82
C ASP A 64 16.48 4.75 9.80
N PHE A 65 15.29 5.34 9.95
CA PHE A 65 14.17 5.05 9.05
C PHE A 65 14.50 5.45 7.60
N SER A 66 14.56 4.46 6.71
CA SER A 66 14.91 4.66 5.29
C SER A 66 13.75 4.28 4.38
N HIS A 67 13.75 4.82 3.15
CA HIS A 67 12.77 4.43 2.12
C HIS A 67 12.79 2.90 1.88
N ASN A 68 13.96 2.26 1.98
CA ASN A 68 14.11 0.81 1.83
C ASN A 68 13.37 0.02 2.94
N THR A 69 13.26 0.60 4.14
CA THR A 69 12.57 -0.01 5.28
C THR A 69 11.08 -0.20 4.97
N ILE A 70 10.42 0.74 4.29
CA ILE A 70 9.00 0.59 3.91
C ILE A 70 8.80 -0.52 2.87
N TYR A 71 9.70 -0.66 1.89
CA TYR A 71 9.59 -1.77 0.92
C TYR A 71 9.76 -3.14 1.58
N GLN A 72 10.68 -3.28 2.53
CA GLN A 72 10.84 -4.51 3.31
C GLN A 72 9.60 -4.83 4.16
N VAL A 73 8.97 -3.80 4.74
CA VAL A 73 7.70 -3.93 5.47
C VAL A 73 6.59 -4.42 4.54
N LYS A 74 6.47 -3.84 3.33
CA LYS A 74 5.50 -4.28 2.32
C LYS A 74 5.69 -5.76 1.95
N GLU A 75 6.92 -6.18 1.68
CA GLU A 75 7.23 -7.59 1.35
C GLU A 75 6.86 -8.54 2.50
N SER A 76 7.13 -8.15 3.74
CA SER A 76 6.76 -8.92 4.92
C SER A 76 5.23 -9.09 5.04
N LEU A 77 4.47 -8.04 4.74
CA LEU A 77 3.00 -8.04 4.75
C LEU A 77 2.39 -8.88 3.61
N ASP A 78 3.10 -9.06 2.50
CA ASP A 78 2.64 -9.88 1.38
C ASP A 78 2.73 -11.38 1.66
N ASN A 79 3.70 -11.78 2.48
CA ASN A 79 3.91 -13.18 2.86
C ASN A 79 3.00 -13.65 4.00
N THR A 80 2.09 -12.80 4.50
CA THR A 80 1.21 -13.15 5.61
C THR A 80 -0.10 -13.74 5.11
N THR A 81 -0.40 -14.96 5.54
CA THR A 81 -1.70 -15.61 5.29
C THR A 81 -2.76 -15.03 6.22
N ASN A 82 -3.86 -14.55 5.65
CA ASN A 82 -5.00 -14.07 6.43
C ASN A 82 -5.81 -15.23 7.02
N CYS A 83 -6.48 -14.96 8.14
CA CYS A 83 -7.58 -15.76 8.67
C CYS A 83 -8.73 -15.82 7.65
N LYS A 84 -8.60 -16.56 6.55
CA LYS A 84 -9.71 -16.74 5.61
C LYS A 84 -10.76 -17.60 6.30
N GLY A 85 -11.95 -17.02 6.45
CA GLY A 85 -13.15 -17.68 6.97
C GLY A 85 -13.52 -18.87 6.11
N ASN A 86 -13.00 -20.04 6.48
CA ASN A 86 -13.39 -21.29 5.86
C ASN A 86 -14.81 -21.64 6.35
N PHE A 87 -15.70 -21.98 5.39
CA PHE A 87 -17.13 -22.21 5.59
C PHE A 87 -17.44 -23.14 6.78
N LEU A 88 -16.62 -24.18 6.96
CA LEU A 88 -16.72 -25.16 8.04
C LEU A 88 -16.68 -24.51 9.44
N PHE A 89 -15.98 -23.39 9.59
CA PHE A 89 -15.73 -22.79 10.90
C PHE A 89 -16.72 -21.67 11.24
N ASN A 90 -17.25 -20.98 10.24
CA ASN A 90 -18.45 -20.15 10.43
C ASN A 90 -19.62 -21.03 10.93
N TRP A 91 -19.75 -22.23 10.36
CA TRP A 91 -20.69 -23.23 10.85
C TRP A 91 -20.36 -23.67 12.29
N GLN A 92 -19.12 -24.07 12.62
CA GLN A 92 -18.73 -24.45 13.99
C GLN A 92 -18.99 -23.37 15.04
N SER A 93 -18.64 -22.11 14.75
CA SER A 93 -18.85 -20.98 15.66
C SER A 93 -20.33 -20.71 15.94
N SER A 94 -21.23 -21.14 15.05
CA SER A 94 -22.68 -21.04 15.22
C SER A 94 -23.24 -22.09 16.19
N PHE A 95 -22.50 -23.16 16.47
CA PHE A 95 -22.92 -24.25 17.36
C PHE A 95 -22.10 -24.37 18.64
N ILE A 96 -20.86 -23.86 18.66
CA ILE A 96 -19.92 -23.99 19.78
C ILE A 96 -19.56 -22.60 20.31
N GLU A 97 -20.19 -22.19 21.43
CA GLU A 97 -19.99 -20.86 22.03
C GLU A 97 -18.55 -20.57 22.43
N SER A 98 -17.80 -21.57 22.90
CA SER A 98 -16.39 -21.40 23.32
C SER A 98 -15.45 -21.05 22.16
N ILE A 99 -15.88 -21.27 20.92
CA ILE A 99 -15.10 -21.01 19.71
C ILE A 99 -15.36 -19.62 19.14
N LYS A 100 -16.57 -19.09 19.32
CA LYS A 100 -16.98 -17.76 18.88
C LYS A 100 -15.98 -16.63 19.22
N PRO A 101 -15.44 -16.51 20.46
CA PRO A 101 -14.46 -15.46 20.77
C PRO A 101 -13.13 -15.59 20.01
N LYS A 102 -12.67 -16.82 19.73
CA LYS A 102 -11.45 -17.04 18.95
C LYS A 102 -11.63 -16.61 17.49
N MET A 103 -12.78 -16.95 16.89
CA MET A 103 -13.08 -16.55 15.51
C MET A 103 -13.19 -15.03 15.37
N ASN A 104 -13.85 -14.37 16.33
CA ASN A 104 -13.93 -12.91 16.38
C ASN A 104 -12.54 -12.27 16.47
N LYS A 105 -11.65 -12.83 17.30
CA LYS A 105 -10.27 -12.34 17.42
C LYS A 105 -9.47 -12.51 16.12
N CYS A 106 -9.58 -13.66 15.45
CA CYS A 106 -8.93 -13.89 14.16
C CYS A 106 -9.41 -12.90 13.09
N THR A 107 -10.72 -12.68 13.02
CA THR A 107 -11.34 -11.74 12.07
C THR A 107 -10.85 -10.31 12.34
N LEU A 108 -10.86 -9.89 13.60
CA LEU A 108 -10.39 -8.56 14.01
C LEU A 108 -8.91 -8.32 13.64
N GLU A 109 -8.04 -9.29 13.92
CA GLU A 109 -6.61 -9.20 13.60
C GLU A 109 -6.36 -9.23 12.09
N SER A 110 -7.14 -10.02 11.34
CA SER A 110 -7.10 -10.03 9.88
C SER A 110 -7.54 -8.69 9.29
N ASP A 111 -8.63 -8.10 9.79
CA ASP A 111 -9.10 -6.78 9.35
C ASP A 111 -8.12 -5.67 9.72
N ARG A 112 -7.47 -5.78 10.89
CA ARG A 112 -6.41 -4.86 11.31
C ARG A 112 -5.20 -4.94 10.38
N LEU A 113 -4.72 -6.15 10.11
CA LEU A 113 -3.60 -6.39 9.22
C LEU A 113 -3.91 -5.93 7.79
N SER A 114 -5.14 -6.15 7.30
CA SER A 114 -5.57 -5.68 5.98
C SER A 114 -5.52 -4.16 5.85
N ARG A 115 -6.00 -3.43 6.87
CA ARG A 115 -5.93 -1.95 6.89
C ARG A 115 -4.48 -1.45 6.96
N GLN A 116 -3.67 -2.11 7.78
CA GLN A 116 -2.23 -1.81 7.90
C GLN A 116 -1.49 -2.05 6.59
N LYS A 117 -1.82 -3.14 5.89
CA LYS A 117 -1.33 -3.47 4.55
C LYS A 117 -1.68 -2.36 3.57
N GLU A 118 -2.95 -1.99 3.48
CA GLU A 118 -3.42 -0.92 2.59
C GLU A 118 -2.72 0.43 2.86
N ALA A 119 -2.49 0.78 4.13
CA ALA A 119 -1.77 1.99 4.51
C ALA A 119 -0.30 1.96 4.05
N VAL A 120 0.41 0.83 4.22
CA VAL A 120 1.78 0.66 3.71
C VAL A 120 1.82 0.73 2.18
N TYR A 121 0.85 0.10 1.50
CA TYR A 121 0.76 0.18 0.04
C TYR A 121 0.57 1.61 -0.47
N SER A 122 -0.31 2.37 0.19
CA SER A 122 -0.52 3.78 -0.12
C SER A 122 0.76 4.60 0.03
N LEU A 123 1.52 4.37 1.12
CA LEU A 123 2.82 5.01 1.36
C LEU A 123 3.86 4.68 0.29
N VAL A 124 4.05 3.39 -0.03
CA VAL A 124 4.97 2.96 -1.10
C VAL A 124 4.60 3.62 -2.42
N HIS A 125 3.31 3.62 -2.75
CA HIS A 125 2.83 4.20 -3.99
C HIS A 125 3.06 5.73 -4.05
N GLN A 126 3.02 6.43 -2.92
CA GLN A 126 3.38 7.84 -2.84
C GLN A 126 4.89 8.06 -3.00
N MET A 127 5.73 7.23 -2.35
CA MET A 127 7.18 7.32 -2.49
C MET A 127 7.63 7.13 -3.93
N ASP A 128 7.05 6.16 -4.64
CA ASP A 128 7.33 5.93 -6.05
C ASP A 128 7.02 7.20 -6.88
N LYS A 129 5.92 7.89 -6.57
CA LYS A 129 5.53 9.14 -7.26
C LYS A 129 6.49 10.28 -6.96
N GLU A 130 6.84 10.49 -5.70
CA GLU A 130 7.75 11.55 -5.28
C GLU A 130 9.16 11.33 -5.83
N SER A 131 9.63 10.07 -5.86
CA SER A 131 10.90 9.68 -6.48
C SER A 131 10.92 9.98 -7.98
N ASN A 132 9.86 9.62 -8.70
CA ASN A 132 9.74 9.92 -10.13
C ASN A 132 9.71 11.43 -10.40
N LEU A 133 8.94 12.20 -9.61
CA LEU A 133 8.88 13.65 -9.72
C LEU A 133 10.23 14.30 -9.44
N SER A 134 10.95 13.82 -8.41
CA SER A 134 12.28 14.29 -8.06
C SER A 134 13.28 14.02 -9.18
N THR A 135 13.18 12.86 -9.83
CA THR A 135 14.00 12.51 -11.00
C THR A 135 13.75 13.46 -12.16
N ILE A 136 12.49 13.75 -12.48
CA ILE A 136 12.12 14.72 -13.53
C ILE A 136 12.71 16.11 -13.24
N LEU A 137 12.56 16.60 -12.00
CA LEU A 137 13.07 17.91 -11.62
C LEU A 137 14.60 17.97 -11.62
N ALA A 138 15.28 16.89 -11.19
CA ALA A 138 16.73 16.80 -11.24
C ALA A 138 17.25 16.79 -12.69
N GLU A 139 16.61 16.05 -13.59
CA GLU A 139 16.94 16.05 -15.01
C GLU A 139 16.76 17.43 -15.63
N ALA A 140 15.64 18.11 -15.33
CA ALA A 140 15.39 19.47 -15.80
C ALA A 140 16.46 20.45 -15.29
N THR A 141 16.83 20.36 -14.01
CA THR A 141 17.88 21.18 -13.39
C THR A 141 19.23 20.97 -14.08
N ASN A 142 19.59 19.71 -14.35
CA ASN A 142 20.82 19.37 -15.08
C ASN A 142 20.81 19.91 -16.52
N LYS A 143 19.68 19.81 -17.22
CA LYS A 143 19.54 20.38 -18.57
C LYS A 143 19.69 21.91 -18.55
N LEU A 144 19.02 22.58 -17.60
CA LEU A 144 19.06 24.04 -17.43
C LEU A 144 20.47 24.54 -17.09
N HIS A 145 21.21 23.82 -16.25
CA HIS A 145 22.59 24.18 -15.89
C HIS A 145 23.53 24.23 -17.10
N ASN A 146 23.28 23.41 -18.11
CA ASN A 146 24.10 23.31 -19.33
C ASN A 146 23.69 24.29 -20.44
N ILE A 147 22.70 25.15 -20.18
CA ILE A 147 22.15 26.09 -21.15
C ILE A 147 22.46 27.51 -20.70
N LYS A 148 22.79 28.39 -21.65
CA LYS A 148 22.95 29.81 -21.32
C LYS A 148 21.58 30.40 -20.99
N ASN A 149 21.50 31.22 -19.95
CA ASN A 149 20.23 31.83 -19.51
C ASN A 149 19.53 32.69 -20.58
N THR A 150 20.24 33.09 -21.64
CA THR A 150 19.70 33.82 -22.79
C THR A 150 19.14 32.91 -23.91
N GLU A 151 19.32 31.60 -23.83
CA GLU A 151 18.73 30.63 -24.76
C GLU A 151 17.29 30.29 -24.35
N TYR A 152 16.44 31.32 -24.30
CA TYR A 152 15.07 31.25 -23.76
C TYR A 152 14.22 30.14 -24.37
N HIS A 153 14.34 29.89 -25.67
CA HIS A 153 13.64 28.79 -26.34
C HIS A 153 13.98 27.41 -25.77
N LYS A 154 15.26 27.15 -25.45
CA LYS A 154 15.69 25.87 -24.87
C LYS A 154 15.21 25.74 -23.42
N CYS A 155 15.27 26.81 -22.64
CA CYS A 155 14.70 26.85 -21.29
C CYS A 155 13.19 26.52 -21.30
N LYS A 156 12.43 27.16 -22.20
CA LYS A 156 10.99 26.88 -22.39
C LYS A 156 10.74 25.43 -22.78
N GLN A 157 11.55 24.86 -23.67
CA GLN A 157 11.42 23.47 -24.08
C GLN A 157 11.58 22.51 -22.91
N ILE A 158 12.58 22.72 -22.04
CA ILE A 158 12.78 21.89 -20.85
C ILE A 158 11.55 21.92 -19.94
N TRP A 159 10.98 23.09 -19.69
CA TRP A 159 9.77 23.19 -18.87
C TRP A 159 8.54 22.55 -19.52
N ARG A 160 8.46 22.50 -20.85
CA ARG A 160 7.43 21.71 -21.55
C ARG A 160 7.64 20.21 -21.35
N GLU A 161 8.88 19.73 -21.43
CA GLU A 161 9.23 18.32 -21.15
C GLU A 161 8.91 17.94 -19.69
N VAL A 162 9.13 18.85 -18.73
CA VAL A 162 8.72 18.67 -17.32
C VAL A 162 7.22 18.51 -17.22
N ILE A 163 6.43 19.37 -17.87
CA ILE A 163 4.96 19.27 -17.86
C ILE A 163 4.50 17.93 -18.44
N GLU A 164 5.03 17.54 -19.60
CA GLU A 164 4.66 16.28 -20.26
C GLU A 164 4.99 15.06 -19.38
N SER A 165 6.19 15.03 -18.81
CA SER A 165 6.65 13.92 -17.95
C SER A 165 5.86 13.87 -16.65
N THR A 166 5.53 15.03 -16.07
CA THR A 166 4.73 15.12 -14.84
C THR A 166 3.28 14.72 -15.09
N ASN A 167 2.70 15.08 -16.25
CA ASN A 167 1.35 14.67 -16.64
C ASN A 167 1.21 13.14 -16.74
N LYS A 168 2.22 12.46 -17.30
CA LYS A 168 2.23 10.98 -17.38
C LYS A 168 2.13 10.33 -15.98
N ILE A 169 2.68 10.99 -14.96
CA ILE A 169 2.58 10.52 -13.57
C ILE A 169 1.24 10.95 -12.94
N SER A 170 0.73 12.15 -13.26
CA SER A 170 -0.48 12.72 -12.63
C SER A 170 -1.79 12.11 -13.14
N GLU A 171 -1.88 11.72 -14.42
CA GLU A 171 -3.06 11.05 -15.02
C GLU A 171 -3.36 9.70 -14.33
N ILE A 172 -2.33 9.09 -13.75
CA ILE A 172 -2.45 7.83 -13.01
C ILE A 172 -2.86 8.08 -11.55
N SER A 173 -2.75 9.31 -11.02
CA SER A 173 -2.55 9.49 -9.57
C SER A 173 -3.13 10.70 -8.85
N GLY A 174 -3.63 11.75 -9.53
CA GLY A 174 -4.34 12.87 -8.87
C GLY A 174 -3.55 13.64 -7.80
N SER A 175 -2.21 13.66 -7.88
CA SER A 175 -1.33 14.31 -6.89
C SER A 175 -1.40 15.85 -6.95
N GLY A 176 -1.67 16.49 -5.79
CA GLY A 176 -1.69 17.95 -5.66
C GLY A 176 -0.33 18.61 -5.91
N ILE A 177 0.77 17.93 -5.57
CA ILE A 177 2.13 18.42 -5.80
C ILE A 177 2.50 18.36 -7.28
N ALA A 178 2.16 17.26 -7.97
CA ALA A 178 2.38 17.14 -9.41
C ALA A 178 1.66 18.25 -10.19
N ASN A 179 0.38 18.50 -9.85
CA ASN A 179 -0.40 19.59 -10.45
C ASN A 179 0.21 20.97 -10.17
N SER A 180 0.75 21.18 -8.97
CA SER A 180 1.44 22.41 -8.60
C SER A 180 2.72 22.61 -9.40
N VAL A 181 3.51 21.55 -9.63
CA VAL A 181 4.70 21.59 -10.49
C VAL A 181 4.31 21.91 -11.93
N ILE A 182 3.25 21.30 -12.47
CA ILE A 182 2.74 21.61 -13.82
C ILE A 182 2.38 23.09 -13.93
N SER A 183 1.58 23.61 -12.99
CA SER A 183 1.16 25.01 -12.98
C SER A 183 2.34 25.97 -12.89
N LYS A 184 3.32 25.69 -12.02
CA LYS A 184 4.53 26.52 -11.90
C LYS A 184 5.42 26.44 -13.14
N SER A 185 5.53 25.28 -13.77
CA SER A 185 6.25 25.10 -15.03
C SER A 185 5.63 25.93 -16.17
N GLN A 186 4.30 26.02 -16.23
CA GLN A 186 3.59 26.89 -17.19
C GLN A 186 3.88 28.38 -16.93
N LYS A 187 3.94 28.79 -15.66
CA LYS A 187 4.34 30.15 -15.28
C LYS A 187 5.78 30.44 -15.69
N LEU A 188 6.70 29.49 -15.52
CA LEU A 188 8.09 29.63 -15.98
C LEU A 188 8.18 29.83 -17.49
N ILE A 189 7.44 29.06 -18.28
CA ILE A 189 7.39 29.25 -19.74
C ILE A 189 6.95 30.69 -20.08
N THR A 190 5.90 31.17 -19.42
CA THR A 190 5.39 32.54 -19.62
C THR A 190 6.40 33.60 -19.19
N ALA A 191 7.11 33.39 -18.09
CA ALA A 191 8.14 34.30 -17.61
C ALA A 191 9.34 34.34 -18.56
N TYR A 192 9.71 33.21 -19.17
CA TYR A 192 10.72 33.18 -20.23
C TYR A 192 10.29 33.90 -21.51
N ASP A 193 9.00 33.86 -21.88
CA ASP A 193 8.48 34.68 -22.98
C ASP A 193 8.62 36.19 -22.70
N LYS A 194 8.40 36.61 -21.44
CA LYS A 194 8.63 38.00 -21.01
C LYS A 194 10.11 38.37 -21.08
N LEU A 195 11.00 37.50 -20.59
CA LEU A 195 12.46 37.73 -20.65
C LEU A 195 12.93 37.90 -22.08
N GLU A 196 12.53 37.01 -22.99
CA GLU A 196 12.85 37.09 -24.41
C GLU A 196 12.36 38.41 -25.04
N LYS A 197 11.12 38.81 -24.73
CA LYS A 197 10.56 40.07 -25.21
C LYS A 197 11.37 41.28 -24.71
N TYR A 198 11.65 41.35 -23.42
CA TYR A 198 12.30 42.51 -22.81
C TYR A 198 13.80 42.59 -23.14
N ASP A 199 14.47 41.46 -23.36
CA ASP A 199 15.84 41.41 -23.86
C ASP A 199 15.91 41.98 -25.30
N ASN A 200 14.99 41.56 -26.18
CA ASN A 200 14.89 42.08 -27.55
C ASN A 200 14.55 43.59 -27.60
N GLU A 201 13.72 44.08 -26.67
CA GLU A 201 13.38 45.50 -26.52
C GLU A 201 14.46 46.32 -25.80
N GLN A 202 15.54 45.67 -25.31
CA GLN A 202 16.58 46.27 -24.46
C GLN A 202 16.02 46.99 -23.22
N ASN A 203 14.88 46.53 -22.70
CA ASN A 203 14.21 47.12 -21.56
C ASN A 203 14.69 46.47 -20.25
N PHE A 204 15.87 46.90 -19.78
CA PHE A 204 16.53 46.31 -18.61
C PHE A 204 15.69 46.34 -17.33
N LYS A 205 14.83 47.33 -17.14
CA LYS A 205 13.97 47.41 -15.95
C LYS A 205 12.94 46.28 -15.93
N LEU A 206 12.25 46.07 -17.05
CA LEU A 206 11.27 44.99 -17.17
C LEU A 206 11.95 43.62 -17.23
N TYR A 207 13.12 43.54 -17.86
CA TYR A 207 13.95 42.33 -17.87
C TYR A 207 14.29 41.87 -16.45
N ASN A 208 14.85 42.74 -15.61
CA ASN A 208 15.20 42.40 -14.23
C ASN A 208 13.97 41.96 -13.43
N SER A 209 12.82 42.63 -13.60
CA SER A 209 11.58 42.22 -12.96
C SER A 209 11.09 40.83 -13.40
N ALA A 210 11.25 40.47 -14.67
CA ALA A 210 10.91 39.13 -15.16
C ALA A 210 11.91 38.08 -14.67
N MET A 211 13.18 38.45 -14.48
CA MET A 211 14.20 37.56 -13.91
C MET A 211 13.91 37.25 -12.44
N ASP A 212 13.45 38.24 -11.67
CA ASP A 212 12.99 38.06 -10.29
C ASP A 212 11.77 37.13 -10.24
N GLU A 213 10.82 37.27 -11.17
CA GLU A 213 9.66 36.37 -11.30
C GLU A 213 10.10 34.92 -11.57
N VAL A 214 11.06 34.71 -12.48
CA VAL A 214 11.66 33.39 -12.72
C VAL A 214 12.28 32.82 -11.45
N ALA A 215 13.12 33.60 -10.75
CA ALA A 215 13.78 33.16 -9.51
C ALA A 215 12.77 32.80 -8.41
N GLN A 216 11.69 33.58 -8.28
CA GLN A 216 10.60 33.30 -7.36
C GLN A 216 9.93 31.96 -7.68
N ILE A 217 9.60 31.69 -8.95
CA ILE A 217 8.93 30.44 -9.32
C ILE A 217 9.84 29.22 -9.07
N TYR A 218 11.14 29.34 -9.34
CA TYR A 218 12.12 28.30 -8.97
C TYR A 218 12.09 28.00 -7.47
N SER A 219 12.14 29.05 -6.64
CA SER A 219 12.06 28.91 -5.17
C SER A 219 10.76 28.22 -4.73
N GLU A 220 9.64 28.57 -5.37
CA GLU A 220 8.36 27.92 -5.08
C GLU A 220 8.33 26.44 -5.48
N ILE A 221 9.02 26.03 -6.56
CA ILE A 221 9.15 24.61 -6.93
C ILE A 221 9.99 23.85 -5.89
N VAL A 222 11.08 24.45 -5.39
CA VAL A 222 11.88 23.86 -4.31
C VAL A 222 11.03 23.74 -3.02
N GLY A 223 10.21 24.75 -2.73
CA GLY A 223 9.27 24.71 -1.60
C GLY A 223 8.28 23.55 -1.66
N LEU A 224 7.86 23.12 -2.86
CA LEU A 224 7.00 21.95 -3.03
C LEU A 224 7.69 20.63 -2.65
N GLN A 225 9.02 20.51 -2.83
CA GLN A 225 9.77 19.33 -2.38
C GLN A 225 9.78 19.25 -0.86
N ILE A 226 9.93 20.38 -0.17
CA ILE A 226 9.86 20.45 1.30
C ILE A 226 8.46 20.07 1.79
N GLN A 227 7.41 20.52 1.10
CA GLN A 227 6.04 20.13 1.43
C GLN A 227 5.82 18.61 1.26
N ALA A 228 6.34 18.01 0.18
CA ALA A 228 6.24 16.56 -0.04
C ALA A 228 6.84 15.76 1.12
N ILE A 229 8.03 16.16 1.58
CA ILE A 229 8.71 15.52 2.73
C ILE A 229 7.85 15.59 3.99
N LYS A 230 7.24 16.76 4.28
CA LYS A 230 6.37 16.91 5.44
C LYS A 230 5.11 16.03 5.36
N GLU A 231 4.46 15.99 4.18
CA GLU A 231 3.29 15.14 3.96
C GLU A 231 3.63 13.64 4.10
N TYR A 232 4.84 13.25 3.70
CA TYR A 232 5.37 11.90 3.92
C TYR A 232 5.58 11.60 5.41
N ASP A 233 6.26 12.47 6.14
CA ASP A 233 6.52 12.30 7.58
C ASP A 233 5.20 12.20 8.39
N GLU A 234 4.19 13.00 8.05
CA GLU A 234 2.86 12.93 8.66
C GLU A 234 2.21 11.56 8.44
N LYS A 235 2.26 11.02 7.21
CA LYS A 235 1.68 9.72 6.89
C LYS A 235 2.43 8.56 7.55
N VAL A 236 3.74 8.64 7.68
CA VAL A 236 4.54 7.67 8.46
C VAL A 236 4.15 7.73 9.94
N SER A 237 3.98 8.93 10.50
CA SER A 237 3.51 9.11 11.87
C SER A 237 2.11 8.52 12.10
N ASP A 238 1.19 8.72 11.17
CA ASP A 238 -0.15 8.13 11.24
C ASP A 238 -0.14 6.62 11.09
N LEU A 239 0.75 6.08 10.23
CA LEU A 239 1.00 4.65 10.15
C LEU A 239 1.47 4.11 11.51
N ILE A 240 2.48 4.72 12.14
CA ILE A 240 2.98 4.31 13.46
C ILE A 240 1.85 4.29 14.50
N LYS A 241 0.98 5.31 14.52
CA LYS A 241 -0.18 5.34 15.43
C LYS A 241 -1.11 4.15 15.20
N SER A 242 -1.34 3.75 13.94
CA SER A 242 -2.20 2.61 13.60
C SER A 242 -1.69 1.25 14.09
N TYR A 243 -0.38 1.13 14.37
CA TYR A 243 0.23 -0.09 14.92
C TYR A 243 0.30 -0.11 16.45
N LYS A 244 0.08 1.03 17.13
CA LYS A 244 0.10 1.14 18.60
C LYS A 244 -1.22 0.76 19.28
N VAL A 245 -2.33 0.70 18.51
CA VAL A 245 -3.66 0.23 18.94
C VAL A 245 -3.74 -1.28 18.78
#